data_AF-A0A845GGK4-F1
#
_entry.id   AF-A0A845GGK4-F1
#
_cell.length_a   1.000
_cell.length_b   1.000
_cell.length_c   1.000
_cell.angle_alpha   90.00
_cell.angle_beta   90.00
_cell.angle_gamma   90.00
#
_symmetry.space_group_name_H-M   'P 1'
#
loop_
_entity.id
_entity.type
_entity.pdbx_description
1 polymer ?
#
loop_
_entity_poly.entity_id
_entity_poly.type
_entity_poly.pdbx_seq_one_letter_code
_entity_poly.pdbx_strand_id
1 'polypeptide(L)'
;MADNERHVMTLAKQFWDGKRWDGHRAFNTVGHEHVSCYSPAEGYHSCEVMVVECADGRWYIEDNWGGDAKGAEKVWNPYDPSDAGPHFFDSEEQAMKHAVAVVAKVSGVEESAVSGI
;
A
#
# COMPACT_ATOMS: atom_id res chain seq x y z
N MET A 1 -26.33 -8.61 -11.97
CA MET A 1 -25.25 -7.68 -11.61
C MET A 1 -25.07 -7.86 -10.12
N ALA A 2 -24.06 -8.63 -9.70
CA ALA A 2 -23.83 -8.87 -8.28
C ALA A 2 -22.86 -7.79 -7.80
N ASP A 3 -23.33 -6.95 -6.87
CA ASP A 3 -22.48 -6.06 -6.09
C ASP A 3 -21.46 -6.93 -5.34
N ASN A 4 -20.24 -6.93 -5.84
CA ASN A 4 -19.11 -7.60 -5.22
C ASN A 4 -18.53 -6.63 -4.18
N GLU A 5 -19.30 -6.34 -3.13
CA GLU A 5 -18.78 -5.65 -1.93
C GLU A 5 -17.73 -6.57 -1.31
N ARG A 6 -16.46 -6.41 -1.76
CA ARG A 6 -15.29 -7.02 -1.11
C ARG A 6 -15.31 -6.52 0.34
N HIS A 7 -15.68 -7.41 1.26
CA HIS A 7 -15.71 -7.15 2.69
C HIS A 7 -14.37 -6.51 3.12
N VAL A 8 -14.44 -5.30 3.65
CA VAL A 8 -13.31 -4.70 4.38
C VAL A 8 -13.02 -5.63 5.55
N MET A 9 -11.85 -6.27 5.55
CA MET A 9 -11.46 -7.15 6.65
C MET A 9 -11.25 -6.31 7.92
N THR A 10 -11.89 -6.69 9.02
CA THR A 10 -11.64 -6.07 10.33
C THR A 10 -10.43 -6.72 11.00
N LEU A 11 -9.45 -5.92 11.42
CA LEU A 11 -8.23 -6.37 12.05
C LEU A 11 -8.44 -6.72 13.52
N ALA A 12 -7.94 -7.90 13.90
CA ALA A 12 -7.93 -8.31 15.31
C ALA A 12 -6.97 -7.42 16.11
N LYS A 13 -7.46 -6.83 17.22
CA LYS A 13 -6.70 -5.88 18.06
C LYS A 13 -5.38 -6.42 18.62
N GLN A 14 -5.18 -7.74 18.63
CA GLN A 14 -3.89 -8.34 18.98
C GLN A 14 -2.73 -7.95 18.06
N PHE A 15 -3.03 -7.45 16.86
CA PHE A 15 -2.02 -6.96 15.91
C PHE A 15 -1.75 -5.46 16.04
N TRP A 16 -2.41 -4.75 16.94
CA TRP A 16 -2.16 -3.34 17.22
C TRP A 16 -1.22 -3.20 18.42
N ASP A 17 -0.08 -2.52 18.24
CA ASP A 17 0.90 -2.32 19.32
C ASP A 17 0.67 -1.04 20.15
N GLY A 18 -0.37 -0.25 19.82
CA GLY A 18 -0.62 1.07 20.38
C GLY A 18 -0.27 2.23 19.44
N LYS A 19 0.46 1.97 18.35
CA LYS A 19 0.94 2.98 17.40
C LYS A 19 0.92 2.50 15.94
N ARG A 20 1.16 1.21 15.68
CA ARG A 20 1.24 0.61 14.35
C ARG A 20 0.60 -0.78 14.36
N TRP A 21 -0.10 -1.13 13.28
CA TRP A 21 -0.56 -2.47 13.00
C TRP A 21 0.59 -3.34 12.49
N ASP A 22 0.73 -4.54 13.06
CA ASP A 22 1.65 -5.57 12.60
C ASP A 22 1.06 -6.30 11.37
N GLY A 23 1.23 -5.69 10.21
CA GLY A 23 0.76 -6.23 8.93
C GLY A 23 1.39 -7.59 8.60
N HIS A 24 2.66 -7.78 8.94
CA HIS A 24 3.36 -9.04 8.72
C HIS A 24 2.64 -10.22 9.39
N ARG A 25 2.27 -10.08 10.67
CA ARG A 25 1.53 -11.13 11.40
C ARG A 25 0.05 -11.18 11.02
N ALA A 26 -0.59 -10.03 10.78
CA ALA A 26 -2.01 -9.98 10.45
C ALA A 26 -2.34 -10.63 9.11
N PHE A 27 -1.44 -10.53 8.13
CA PHE A 27 -1.68 -10.98 6.76
C PHE A 27 -0.74 -12.10 6.30
N ASN A 28 0.16 -12.56 7.17
CA ASN A 28 1.13 -13.62 6.89
C ASN A 28 1.95 -13.30 5.62
N THR A 29 2.59 -12.14 5.63
CA THR A 29 3.34 -11.63 4.47
C THR A 29 4.68 -12.33 4.31
N VAL A 30 5.14 -12.49 3.08
CA VAL A 30 6.37 -13.23 2.75
C VAL A 30 7.37 -12.44 1.91
N GLY A 31 6.94 -11.33 1.30
CA GLY A 31 7.75 -10.48 0.45
C GLY A 31 7.19 -9.07 0.38
N HIS A 32 8.02 -8.14 -0.10
CA HIS A 32 7.57 -6.81 -0.48
C HIS A 32 8.56 -6.18 -1.46
N GLU A 33 8.06 -5.27 -2.28
CA GLU A 33 8.84 -4.44 -3.20
C GLU A 33 8.54 -2.97 -2.95
N HIS A 34 9.59 -2.14 -3.01
CA HIS A 34 9.47 -0.70 -2.85
C HIS A 34 9.20 -0.04 -4.20
N VAL A 35 8.16 0.78 -4.25
CA VAL A 35 7.83 1.61 -5.40
C VAL A 35 7.94 3.06 -4.95
N SER A 36 8.86 3.82 -5.56
CA SER A 36 9.24 5.13 -5.04
C SER A 36 9.58 6.18 -6.10
N CYS A 37 9.50 7.44 -5.67
CA CYS A 37 10.10 8.59 -6.33
C CYS A 37 10.76 9.47 -5.25
N TYR A 38 12.07 9.34 -5.04
CA TYR A 38 12.79 10.09 -4.00
C TYR A 38 13.48 11.36 -4.48
N SER A 39 13.70 11.49 -5.79
CA SER A 39 14.42 12.62 -6.39
C SER A 39 13.60 13.27 -7.51
N PRO A 40 12.37 13.73 -7.23
CA PRO A 40 11.61 14.41 -8.26
C PRO A 40 12.21 15.79 -8.55
N ALA A 41 11.85 16.40 -9.68
CA ALA A 41 12.28 17.76 -10.00
C ALA A 41 11.78 18.78 -8.96
N GLU A 42 12.37 19.98 -8.95
CA GLU A 42 11.96 21.05 -8.03
C GLU A 42 10.46 21.36 -8.16
N GLY A 43 9.76 21.42 -7.03
CA GLY A 43 8.30 21.66 -6.97
C GLY A 43 7.43 20.40 -6.83
N TYR A 44 8.04 19.21 -6.78
CA TYR A 44 7.35 17.92 -6.63
C TYR A 44 7.64 17.25 -5.27
N HIS A 45 6.84 16.25 -4.92
CA HIS A 45 6.92 15.56 -3.63
C HIS A 45 7.60 14.20 -3.78
N SER A 46 8.36 13.78 -2.76
CA SER A 46 8.79 12.39 -2.67
C SER A 46 7.65 11.51 -2.16
N CYS A 47 7.58 10.28 -2.65
CA CYS A 47 6.63 9.29 -2.17
C CYS A 47 7.23 7.89 -2.32
N GLU A 48 7.02 7.04 -1.32
CA GLU A 48 7.22 5.59 -1.39
C GLU A 48 6.01 4.84 -0.85
N VAL A 49 5.67 3.75 -1.52
CA VAL A 49 4.79 2.71 -1.00
C VAL A 49 5.45 1.35 -1.18
N MET A 50 4.98 0.36 -0.43
CA MET A 50 5.39 -1.04 -0.61
C MET A 50 4.26 -1.83 -1.27
N VAL A 51 4.59 -2.63 -2.27
CA VAL A 51 3.74 -3.72 -2.76
C VAL A 51 4.08 -4.95 -1.94
N VAL A 52 3.13 -5.49 -1.19
CA VAL A 52 3.37 -6.54 -0.18
C VAL A 52 2.70 -7.85 -0.58
N GLU A 53 3.47 -8.93 -0.56
CA GLU A 53 3.03 -10.29 -0.87
C GLU A 53 2.61 -11.03 0.41
N CYS A 54 1.44 -11.68 0.37
CA CYS A 54 0.97 -12.62 1.38
C CYS A 54 1.27 -14.07 0.97
N ALA A 55 1.56 -14.94 1.94
CA ALA A 55 1.88 -16.35 1.68
C ALA A 55 0.77 -17.12 0.94
N ASP A 56 -0.46 -16.62 0.97
CA ASP A 56 -1.62 -17.19 0.29
C ASP A 56 -1.83 -16.64 -1.13
N GLY A 57 -0.89 -15.85 -1.65
CA GLY A 57 -0.90 -15.29 -3.00
C GLY A 57 -1.67 -13.97 -3.14
N ARG A 58 -2.20 -13.41 -2.05
CA ARG A 58 -2.79 -12.05 -2.07
C ARG A 58 -1.72 -10.97 -2.04
N TRP A 59 -2.04 -9.83 -2.64
CA TRP A 59 -1.16 -8.66 -2.70
C TRP A 59 -1.87 -7.42 -2.18
N TYR A 60 -1.16 -6.55 -1.46
CA TYR A 60 -1.69 -5.24 -1.05
C TYR A 60 -0.63 -4.15 -1.13
N ILE A 61 -1.03 -2.89 -0.99
CA ILE A 61 -0.12 -1.75 -0.99
C ILE A 61 -0.10 -1.11 0.40
N GLU A 62 1.08 -0.82 0.93
CA GLU A 62 1.31 -0.25 2.25
C GLU A 62 2.02 1.12 2.16
N ASP A 63 1.46 2.13 2.82
CA ASP A 63 2.19 3.37 3.15
C ASP A 63 3.04 3.12 4.41
N ASN A 64 4.23 2.55 4.20
CA ASN A 64 5.13 2.16 5.29
C ASN A 64 5.55 3.33 6.20
N TRP A 65 5.48 4.56 5.69
CA TRP A 65 5.85 5.78 6.40
C TRP A 65 4.64 6.46 7.07
N GLY A 66 3.43 6.04 6.71
CA GLY A 66 2.16 6.53 7.26
C GLY A 66 1.75 7.92 6.82
N GLY A 67 2.49 8.52 5.90
CA GLY A 67 2.28 9.89 5.43
C GLY A 67 2.63 10.12 3.97
N ASP A 68 3.41 9.23 3.35
CA ASP A 68 3.90 9.39 1.98
C ASP A 68 2.76 9.27 0.96
N ALA A 69 1.76 8.43 1.24
CA ALA A 69 0.61 8.23 0.37
C ALA A 69 -0.71 8.53 1.09
N LYS A 70 -0.69 9.49 2.02
CA LYS A 70 -1.85 9.82 2.86
C LYS A 70 -3.10 10.15 2.01
N GLY A 71 -4.16 9.37 2.21
CA GLY A 71 -5.44 9.54 1.51
C GLY A 71 -5.46 8.97 0.10
N ALA A 72 -4.39 8.28 -0.35
CA ALA A 72 -4.41 7.54 -1.59
C ALA A 72 -5.36 6.34 -1.49
N GLU A 73 -6.17 6.13 -2.53
CA GLU A 73 -7.10 5.02 -2.58
C GLU A 73 -6.35 3.68 -2.67
N LYS A 74 -6.86 2.67 -1.96
CA LYS A 74 -6.33 1.30 -1.92
C LYS A 74 -4.87 1.19 -1.43
N VAL A 75 -4.41 2.16 -0.68
CA VAL A 75 -3.15 2.10 0.07
C VAL A 75 -3.48 1.98 1.55
N TRP A 76 -3.01 0.90 2.17
CA TRP A 76 -3.21 0.67 3.59
C TRP A 76 -2.16 1.41 4.40
N ASN A 77 -2.61 2.10 5.45
CA ASN A 77 -1.73 2.82 6.36
C ASN A 77 -1.69 2.10 7.71
N PRO A 78 -0.57 1.45 8.07
CA PRO A 78 -0.48 0.69 9.31
C PRO A 78 -0.49 1.60 10.56
N TYR A 79 -0.40 2.92 10.42
CA TYR A 79 -0.48 3.87 11.53
C TYR A 79 -1.89 4.45 11.72
N ASP A 80 -2.83 4.16 10.83
CA ASP A 80 -4.25 4.48 11.07
C ASP A 80 -4.79 3.56 12.17
N PRO A 81 -5.26 4.09 13.32
CA PRO A 81 -5.81 3.27 14.40
C PRO A 81 -7.14 2.59 14.05
N SER A 82 -7.74 2.90 12.90
CA SER A 82 -8.88 2.15 12.37
C SER A 82 -8.51 0.67 12.20
N ASP A 83 -9.47 -0.23 12.42
CA ASP A 83 -9.28 -1.67 12.23
C ASP A 83 -9.61 -2.11 10.80
N ALA A 84 -9.62 -1.18 9.84
CA ALA A 84 -9.77 -1.52 8.43
C ALA A 84 -8.50 -2.18 7.90
N GLY A 85 -8.66 -3.38 7.33
CA GLY A 85 -7.62 -4.07 6.59
C GLY A 85 -7.36 -3.47 5.20
N PRO A 86 -6.30 -3.92 4.52
CA PRO A 86 -5.94 -3.42 3.21
C PRO A 86 -6.94 -3.85 2.13
N HIS A 87 -6.89 -3.15 1.01
CA HIS A 87 -7.42 -3.66 -0.25
C HIS A 87 -6.47 -4.73 -0.81
N PHE A 88 -6.97 -5.94 -1.00
CA PHE A 88 -6.22 -7.00 -1.68
C PHE A 88 -6.48 -6.98 -3.19
N PHE A 89 -5.39 -7.02 -3.95
CA PHE A 89 -5.35 -7.17 -5.41
C PHE A 89 -5.30 -8.65 -5.78
N ASP A 90 -5.76 -8.96 -7.00
CA ASP A 90 -5.87 -10.34 -7.47
C ASP A 90 -4.53 -10.88 -8.03
N SER A 91 -3.55 -10.00 -8.27
CA SER A 91 -2.20 -10.35 -8.71
C SER A 91 -1.18 -9.27 -8.36
N GLU A 92 0.10 -9.65 -8.36
CA GLU A 92 1.26 -8.77 -8.26
C GLU A 92 1.20 -7.64 -9.29
N GLU A 93 0.96 -7.97 -10.56
CA GLU A 93 0.88 -7.00 -11.66
C GLU A 93 -0.16 -5.90 -11.39
N GLN A 94 -1.33 -6.25 -10.85
CA GLN A 94 -2.35 -5.26 -10.51
C GLN A 94 -1.93 -4.37 -9.34
N ALA A 95 -1.30 -4.95 -8.31
CA ALA A 95 -0.80 -4.19 -7.17
C ALA A 95 0.34 -3.25 -7.61
N MET A 96 1.29 -3.74 -8.41
CA MET A 96 2.41 -2.96 -8.92
C MET A 96 1.95 -1.80 -9.80
N LYS A 97 1.04 -2.06 -10.75
CA LYS A 97 0.47 -1.02 -11.60
C LYS A 97 -0.23 0.08 -10.77
N HIS A 98 -0.99 -0.31 -9.75
CA HIS A 98 -1.67 0.65 -8.88
C HIS A 98 -0.67 1.42 -8.01
N ALA A 99 0.38 0.78 -7.48
CA ALA A 99 1.43 1.42 -6.71
C ALA A 99 2.18 2.49 -7.53
N VAL A 100 2.57 2.16 -8.77
CA VAL A 100 3.21 3.13 -9.69
C VAL A 100 2.31 4.32 -9.94
N ALA A 101 1.02 4.10 -10.22
CA ALA A 101 0.05 5.17 -10.44
C ALA A 101 -0.13 6.06 -9.19
N VAL A 102 -0.13 5.47 -7.98
CA VAL A 102 -0.19 6.22 -6.72
C VAL A 102 1.05 7.09 -6.54
N VAL A 103 2.24 6.51 -6.66
CA VAL A 103 3.51 7.23 -6.45
C VAL A 103 3.65 8.36 -7.48
N ALA A 104 3.35 8.08 -8.75
CA ALA A 104 3.34 9.08 -9.81
C ALA A 104 2.42 10.26 -9.46
N LYS A 105 1.16 9.95 -9.11
CA LYS A 105 0.14 10.96 -8.76
C LYS A 105 0.53 11.80 -7.54
N VAL A 106 0.98 11.17 -6.46
CA VAL A 106 1.34 11.87 -5.22
C VAL A 106 2.59 12.72 -5.43
N SER A 107 3.57 12.17 -6.15
CA SER A 107 4.80 12.89 -6.45
C SER A 107 4.60 13.99 -7.50
N GLY A 108 3.53 13.92 -8.29
CA GLY A 108 3.24 14.84 -9.40
C GLY A 108 4.05 14.54 -10.66
N VAL A 109 4.58 13.33 -10.81
CA VAL A 109 5.43 12.92 -11.94
C VAL A 109 4.70 11.96 -12.87
N GLU A 110 5.25 11.75 -14.07
CA GLU A 110 4.80 10.69 -14.96
C GLU A 110 5.16 9.30 -14.40
N GLU A 111 4.35 8.28 -14.68
CA GLU A 111 4.60 6.89 -14.22
C GLU A 111 5.98 6.37 -14.63
N SER A 112 6.49 6.78 -15.80
CA SER A 112 7.83 6.42 -16.28
C SER A 112 9.00 6.97 -15.43
N ALA A 113 8.73 7.94 -14.54
CA ALA A 113 9.72 8.47 -13.60
C ALA A 113 9.70 7.75 -12.24
N VAL A 114 8.76 6.83 -12.02
CA VAL A 114 8.67 6.03 -10.80
C VAL A 114 9.65 4.85 -10.90
N SER A 115 10.38 4.59 -9.83
CA SER A 115 11.28 3.44 -9.73
C SER A 115 10.58 2.31 -8.97
N GLY A 116 10.43 1.16 -9.63
CA GLY A 116 10.25 -0.15 -9.02
C GLY A 116 11.47 -1.00 -9.40
N ILE A 117 12.00 -1.78 -8.45
CA ILE A 117 13.16 -2.65 -8.70
C ILE A 117 12.69 -3.90 -9.46
#